data_AF-A0A1I6FGT8-F1
#
_entry.id   AF-A0A1I6FGT8-F1
#
_cell.length_a   1.000
_cell.length_b   1.000
_cell.length_c   1.000
_cell.angle_alpha   90.00
_cell.angle_beta   90.00
_cell.angle_gamma   90.00
#
_symmetry.space_group_name_H-M   'P 1'
#
loop_
_entity.id
_entity.type
_entity.pdbx_description
1 polymer ?
#
loop_
_entity_poly.entity_id
_entity_poly.type
_entity_poly.pdbx_seq_one_letter_code
_entity_poly.pdbx_strand_id
1 'polypeptide(L)'
;MKRVLLVLGALVLAIVGAVVWQRSAEPPSRYVVLQHADASELWRSGDPETPLVRQVARELATRGSLSLDKLREDGAIVVTTIDAKAQSGAAAAIRERAEGRSGLVAVDPARGDVKAYAPGEDPAVDRAGGVVKQPGSVFFPFSAAAALQEGKALDQGDPERAVRVAQRAGVPEYADVEGTRTKLLDGPDGGLRPLDLASGYATFAAEGVHRDAHFVTHVTDVHGATLYQALDTPQSAFDRDPVRGKEIANQVNEVLRNDPACGNDLWTACRASEPAQVRHAWFAAATPQLSVAVFIGGDEAGGAVDAGLPKAVWETFLQKLRP
;
A
#
# COMPACT_ATOMS: atom_id res chain seq x y z
N MET A 1 -47.62 59.79 74.46
CA MET A 1 -48.65 59.17 73.58
C MET A 1 -48.16 59.22 72.15
N LYS A 2 -48.12 58.06 71.46
CA LYS A 2 -48.33 57.85 70.00
C LYS A 2 -47.50 58.74 69.04
N ARG A 3 -46.60 58.23 68.19
CA ARG A 3 -46.77 57.11 67.25
C ARG A 3 -45.41 56.63 66.72
N VAL A 4 -45.36 55.31 66.57
CA VAL A 4 -44.43 54.49 65.80
C VAL A 4 -44.49 54.85 64.31
N LEU A 5 -43.34 54.91 63.64
CA LEU A 5 -43.23 54.47 62.25
C LEU A 5 -41.82 53.87 62.03
N LEU A 6 -41.82 52.55 61.83
CA LEU A 6 -40.71 51.78 61.28
C LEU A 6 -40.54 52.11 59.79
N VAL A 7 -39.31 52.31 59.33
CA VAL A 7 -38.90 51.89 57.99
C VAL A 7 -37.47 51.35 58.06
N LEU A 8 -37.34 50.04 57.84
CA LEU A 8 -36.07 49.34 57.62
C LEU A 8 -35.47 49.78 56.27
N GLY A 9 -34.21 50.23 56.28
CA GLY A 9 -33.38 50.37 55.07
C GLY A 9 -32.36 49.23 55.04
N ALA A 10 -32.66 48.21 54.24
CA ALA A 10 -31.86 47.01 54.08
C ALA A 10 -30.58 47.25 53.26
N LEU A 11 -29.51 46.61 53.73
CA LEU A 11 -28.22 46.40 53.07
C LEU A 11 -28.44 45.72 51.70
N VAL A 12 -28.02 46.34 50.60
CA VAL A 12 -27.91 45.66 49.30
C VAL A 12 -26.43 45.34 49.05
N LEU A 13 -26.05 44.10 49.38
CA LEU A 13 -24.82 43.47 48.93
C LEU A 13 -24.98 43.11 47.45
N ALA A 14 -24.31 43.85 46.57
CA ALA A 14 -24.23 43.53 45.15
C ALA A 14 -23.33 42.30 44.96
N ILE A 15 -23.95 41.12 44.85
CA ILE A 15 -23.31 39.92 44.32
C ILE A 15 -23.25 40.10 42.80
N VAL A 16 -22.07 40.45 42.27
CA VAL A 16 -21.80 40.36 40.83
C VAL A 16 -21.66 38.88 40.52
N GLY A 17 -22.77 38.26 40.11
CA GLY A 17 -22.76 36.93 39.53
C GLY A 17 -21.96 36.97 38.23
N ALA A 18 -20.76 36.37 38.25
CA ALA A 18 -20.04 36.04 37.05
C ALA A 18 -20.87 34.98 36.30
N VAL A 19 -21.69 35.41 35.35
CA VAL A 19 -22.21 34.55 34.30
C VAL A 19 -21.02 34.24 33.41
N VAL A 20 -20.23 33.25 33.83
CA VAL A 20 -19.30 32.56 32.95
C VAL A 20 -20.19 31.89 31.91
N TRP A 21 -20.33 32.56 30.77
CA TRP A 21 -20.80 31.92 29.55
C TRP A 21 -19.83 30.77 29.29
N GLN A 22 -20.23 29.59 29.74
CA GLN A 22 -19.71 28.34 29.24
C GLN A 22 -20.02 28.40 27.75
N ARG A 23 -19.01 28.79 26.95
CA ARG A 23 -19.01 28.44 25.53
C ARG A 23 -19.33 26.95 25.55
N SER A 24 -20.49 26.57 25.04
CA SER A 24 -20.72 25.19 24.63
C SER A 24 -19.48 24.85 23.83
N ALA A 25 -18.59 24.02 24.41
CA ALA A 25 -17.57 23.39 23.61
C ALA A 25 -18.40 22.66 22.57
N GLU A 26 -18.37 23.14 21.33
CA GLU A 26 -18.76 22.30 20.21
C GLU A 26 -18.08 20.96 20.50
N PRO A 27 -18.81 19.83 20.50
CA PRO A 27 -18.15 18.54 20.66
C PRO A 27 -16.98 18.56 19.68
N PRO A 28 -15.74 18.19 20.10
CA PRO A 28 -14.61 18.23 19.20
C PRO A 28 -15.06 17.53 17.93
N SER A 29 -15.08 18.27 16.82
CA SER A 29 -15.59 17.75 15.57
C SER A 29 -14.93 16.41 15.35
N ARG A 30 -15.74 15.36 15.28
CA ARG A 30 -15.30 13.98 15.39
C ARG A 30 -14.52 13.64 14.12
N TYR A 31 -13.21 13.89 14.15
CA TYR A 31 -12.31 13.74 13.00
C TYR A 31 -11.60 12.40 13.05
N VAL A 32 -11.38 11.81 11.88
CA VAL A 32 -10.41 10.73 11.69
C VAL A 32 -9.10 11.35 11.24
N VAL A 33 -8.00 10.95 11.88
CA VAL A 33 -6.63 11.29 11.47
C VAL A 33 -5.92 10.02 11.05
N LEU A 34 -5.37 10.03 9.84
CA LEU A 34 -4.46 9.00 9.35
C LEU A 34 -3.04 9.47 9.60
N GLN A 35 -2.22 8.61 10.17
CA GLN A 35 -0.82 8.87 10.46
C GLN A 35 0.08 7.93 9.68
N HIS A 36 1.27 8.41 9.33
CA HIS A 36 2.38 7.56 8.90
C HIS A 36 2.82 6.63 10.06
N ALA A 37 3.70 5.68 9.75
CA ALA A 37 4.27 4.77 10.74
C ALA A 37 5.06 5.47 11.86
N ASP A 38 5.56 6.69 11.62
CA ASP A 38 6.26 7.54 12.60
C ASP A 38 5.32 8.46 13.39
N ALA A 39 4.00 8.25 13.29
CA ALA A 39 2.93 9.06 13.88
C ALA A 39 2.79 10.49 13.33
N SER A 40 3.53 10.87 12.28
CA SER A 40 3.30 12.13 11.57
C SER A 40 1.96 12.11 10.82
N GLU A 41 1.30 13.26 10.70
CA GLU A 41 0.01 13.35 10.01
C GLU A 41 0.16 13.03 8.51
N LEU A 42 -0.63 12.09 8.01
CA LEU A 42 -0.73 11.70 6.61
C LEU A 42 -1.94 12.36 5.96
N TRP A 43 -3.08 12.37 6.65
CA TRP A 43 -4.34 12.94 6.20
C TRP A 43 -5.28 13.15 7.38
N ARG A 44 -6.19 14.11 7.30
CA ARG A 44 -7.26 14.28 8.28
C ARG A 44 -8.62 14.49 7.63
N SER A 45 -9.66 14.14 8.38
CA SER A 45 -11.04 14.35 7.96
C SER A 45 -11.30 15.83 7.66
N GLY A 46 -11.81 16.10 6.46
CA GLY A 46 -11.97 17.43 5.88
C GLY A 46 -11.06 17.65 4.67
N ASP A 47 -9.93 16.94 4.58
CA ASP A 47 -9.05 17.01 3.43
C ASP A 47 -9.54 16.13 2.28
N PRO A 48 -9.25 16.48 1.01
CA PRO A 48 -9.58 15.63 -0.13
C PRO A 48 -9.00 14.22 0.00
N GLU A 49 -9.81 13.20 -0.28
CA GLU A 49 -9.36 11.81 -0.24
C GLU A 49 -8.42 11.51 -1.41
N THR A 50 -7.19 11.11 -1.10
CA THR A 50 -6.21 10.65 -2.09
C THR A 50 -6.41 9.15 -2.41
N PRO A 51 -5.85 8.62 -3.51
CA PRO A 51 -5.87 7.18 -3.76
C PRO A 51 -5.36 6.33 -2.59
N LEU A 52 -4.31 6.79 -1.89
CA LEU A 52 -3.78 6.12 -0.70
C LEU A 52 -4.81 6.09 0.44
N VAL A 53 -5.46 7.21 0.73
CA VAL A 53 -6.52 7.28 1.76
C VAL A 53 -7.68 6.33 1.41
N ARG A 54 -8.04 6.23 0.13
CA ARG A 54 -9.07 5.29 -0.34
C ARG A 54 -8.64 3.82 -0.16
N GLN A 55 -7.37 3.47 -0.33
CA GLN A 55 -6.87 2.12 -0.04
C GLN A 55 -6.96 1.80 1.46
N VAL A 56 -6.53 2.74 2.32
CA VAL A 56 -6.66 2.61 3.79
C VAL A 56 -8.12 2.39 4.20
N ALA A 57 -9.03 3.20 3.66
CA ALA A 57 -10.46 3.09 3.92
C ALA A 57 -11.03 1.73 3.49
N ARG A 58 -10.64 1.25 2.31
CA ARG A 58 -11.03 -0.08 1.80
C ARG A 58 -10.55 -1.20 2.71
N GLU A 59 -9.30 -1.14 3.17
CA GLU A 59 -8.75 -2.15 4.07
C GLU A 59 -9.51 -2.19 5.40
N LEU A 60 -9.77 -1.03 6.01
CA LEU A 60 -10.52 -0.94 7.26
C LEU A 60 -11.94 -1.50 7.12
N ALA A 61 -12.61 -1.19 6.00
CA ALA A 61 -13.95 -1.69 5.74
C ALA A 61 -13.97 -3.21 5.53
N THR A 62 -12.98 -3.76 4.82
CA THR A 62 -12.95 -5.18 4.43
C THR A 62 -12.37 -6.10 5.50
N ARG A 63 -11.29 -5.69 6.17
CA ARG A 63 -10.58 -6.50 7.18
C ARG A 63 -10.99 -6.15 8.61
N GLY A 64 -11.22 -4.87 8.87
CA GLY A 64 -11.61 -4.37 10.19
C GLY A 64 -13.13 -4.35 10.43
N SER A 65 -13.96 -4.46 9.38
CA SER A 65 -15.39 -4.14 9.45
C SER A 65 -15.66 -2.73 10.01
N LEU A 66 -14.75 -1.79 9.72
CA LEU A 66 -14.77 -0.40 10.17
C LEU A 66 -14.82 0.53 8.95
N SER A 67 -15.96 1.18 8.72
CA SER A 67 -16.05 2.24 7.70
C SER A 67 -15.46 3.55 8.22
N LEU A 68 -14.96 4.40 7.31
CA LEU A 68 -14.53 5.75 7.68
C LEU A 68 -15.67 6.56 8.32
N ASP A 69 -16.91 6.36 7.88
CA ASP A 69 -18.07 7.06 8.47
C ASP A 69 -18.29 6.66 9.93
N LYS A 70 -18.17 5.37 10.26
CA LYS A 70 -18.23 4.90 11.64
C LYS A 70 -17.08 5.47 12.47
N LEU A 71 -15.87 5.51 11.91
CA LEU A 71 -14.71 6.10 12.60
C LEU A 71 -14.87 7.62 12.82
N ARG A 72 -15.57 8.32 11.92
CA ARG A 72 -15.94 9.73 12.07
C ARG A 72 -17.00 9.95 13.15
N GLU A 73 -17.78 8.94 13.54
CA GLU A 73 -18.75 9.11 14.64
C GLU A 73 -18.05 9.19 16.00
N ASP A 74 -16.97 8.45 16.21
CA ASP A 74 -16.30 8.38 17.52
C ASP A 74 -15.01 9.21 17.57
N GLY A 75 -14.51 9.63 16.40
CA GLY A 75 -13.16 10.17 16.25
C GLY A 75 -12.12 9.07 16.39
N ALA A 76 -11.16 9.01 15.46
CA ALA A 76 -10.21 7.91 15.43
C ALA A 76 -8.83 8.34 14.95
N ILE A 77 -7.81 7.70 15.50
CA ILE A 77 -6.43 7.78 15.02
C ILE A 77 -6.10 6.45 14.36
N VAL A 78 -5.83 6.50 13.06
CA VAL A 78 -5.43 5.35 12.24
C VAL A 78 -3.93 5.45 12.00
N VAL A 79 -3.15 4.54 12.58
CA VAL A 79 -1.70 4.46 12.32
C VAL A 79 -1.45 3.51 11.17
N THR A 80 -0.92 4.04 10.08
CA THR A 80 -0.63 3.27 8.86
C THR A 80 0.75 2.62 8.90
N THR A 81 1.02 1.74 7.94
CA THR A 81 2.34 1.14 7.69
C THR A 81 3.25 2.05 6.85
N ILE A 82 2.72 3.15 6.33
CA ILE A 82 3.37 4.02 5.35
C ILE A 82 4.52 4.76 6.03
N ASP A 83 5.73 4.58 5.50
CA ASP A 83 6.90 5.31 5.95
C ASP A 83 6.94 6.68 5.27
N ALA A 84 6.97 7.76 6.06
CA ALA A 84 6.89 9.13 5.52
C ALA A 84 8.04 9.45 4.57
N LYS A 85 9.26 8.98 4.87
CA LYS A 85 10.44 9.16 4.01
C LYS A 85 10.29 8.36 2.71
N ALA A 86 9.88 7.10 2.79
CA ALA A 86 9.67 6.26 1.62
C ALA A 86 8.53 6.79 0.74
N GLN A 87 7.42 7.23 1.32
CA GLN A 87 6.30 7.80 0.59
C GLN A 87 6.71 9.05 -0.19
N SER A 88 7.41 9.97 0.48
CA SER A 88 7.94 11.19 -0.15
C SER A 88 8.98 10.89 -1.24
N GLY A 89 9.88 9.94 -0.97
CA GLY A 89 10.91 9.47 -1.90
C GLY A 89 10.34 8.80 -3.16
N ALA A 90 9.28 7.98 -3.01
CA ALA A 90 8.59 7.34 -4.12
C ALA A 90 7.93 8.39 -5.05
N ALA A 91 7.24 9.37 -4.47
CA ALA A 91 6.64 10.47 -5.23
C ALA A 91 7.72 11.31 -5.95
N ALA A 92 8.82 11.62 -5.28
CA ALA A 92 9.94 12.34 -5.89
C ALA A 92 10.59 11.56 -7.04
N ALA A 93 10.81 10.25 -6.86
CA ALA A 93 11.39 9.39 -7.90
C ALA A 93 10.51 9.31 -9.15
N ILE A 94 9.18 9.23 -8.96
CA ILE A 94 8.23 9.32 -10.07
C ILE A 94 8.38 10.66 -10.80
N ARG A 95 8.33 11.79 -10.09
CA ARG A 95 8.46 13.12 -10.75
C ARG A 95 9.77 13.33 -11.49
N GLU A 96 10.87 12.80 -10.95
CA GLU A 96 12.20 13.01 -11.52
C GLU A 96 12.48 12.15 -12.75
N ARG A 97 11.85 10.97 -12.86
CA ARG A 97 12.26 9.94 -13.84
C ARG A 97 11.13 9.39 -14.69
N ALA A 98 9.88 9.47 -14.24
CA ALA A 98 8.78 8.88 -14.98
C ALA A 98 8.34 9.82 -16.10
N GLU A 99 8.61 9.41 -17.34
CA GLU A 99 8.07 10.04 -18.54
C GLU A 99 6.71 9.40 -18.87
N GLY A 100 5.65 9.83 -18.19
CA GLY A 100 4.27 9.41 -18.47
C GLY A 100 3.51 8.83 -17.27
N ARG A 101 2.49 8.03 -17.58
CA ARG A 101 1.56 7.48 -16.58
C ARG A 101 2.29 6.43 -15.74
N SER A 102 2.44 6.67 -14.45
CA SER A 102 3.31 5.83 -13.61
C SER A 102 2.69 5.52 -12.25
N GLY A 103 3.21 4.49 -11.59
CA GLY A 103 2.87 4.13 -10.22
C GLY A 103 3.98 3.29 -9.59
N LEU A 104 4.18 3.45 -8.28
CA LEU A 104 5.19 2.73 -7.51
C LEU A 104 4.56 2.22 -6.22
N VAL A 105 4.85 0.97 -5.85
CA VAL A 105 4.50 0.41 -4.55
C VAL A 105 5.71 -0.28 -3.96
N ALA A 106 5.94 -0.08 -2.65
CA ALA A 106 6.97 -0.77 -1.88
C ALA A 106 6.36 -1.49 -0.68
N VAL A 107 6.69 -2.78 -0.51
CA VAL A 107 6.19 -3.68 0.53
C VAL A 107 7.36 -4.27 1.31
N ASP A 108 7.24 -4.33 2.64
CA ASP A 108 8.14 -5.04 3.54
C ASP A 108 7.86 -6.56 3.48
N PRO A 109 8.77 -7.40 2.96
CA PRO A 109 8.55 -8.86 2.87
C PRO A 109 8.32 -9.55 4.21
N ALA A 110 8.90 -9.02 5.29
CA ALA A 110 8.84 -9.67 6.59
C ALA A 110 7.48 -9.52 7.27
N ARG A 111 6.68 -8.52 6.91
CA ARG A 111 5.41 -8.21 7.59
C ARG A 111 4.23 -7.95 6.64
N GLY A 112 4.48 -7.73 5.36
CA GLY A 112 3.44 -7.31 4.41
C GLY A 112 3.08 -5.82 4.53
N ASP A 113 3.84 -5.04 5.29
CA ASP A 113 3.60 -3.59 5.40
C ASP A 113 3.79 -2.92 4.05
N VAL A 114 2.77 -2.17 3.59
CA VAL A 114 2.97 -1.22 2.49
C VAL A 114 3.74 -0.02 3.03
N LYS A 115 5.01 0.11 2.65
CA LYS A 115 5.91 1.19 3.09
C LYS A 115 5.79 2.45 2.26
N ALA A 116 5.52 2.30 0.97
CA ALA A 116 5.24 3.42 0.07
C ALA A 116 4.20 3.02 -0.98
N TYR A 117 3.33 3.96 -1.30
CA TYR A 117 2.25 3.80 -2.28
C TYR A 117 2.09 5.10 -3.07
N ALA A 118 2.74 5.18 -4.22
CA ALA A 118 2.74 6.35 -5.08
C ALA A 118 1.85 6.10 -6.31
N PRO A 119 0.59 6.60 -6.32
CA PRO A 119 -0.39 6.33 -7.38
C PRO A 119 -0.15 7.09 -8.69
N GLY A 120 0.91 7.89 -8.77
CA GLY A 120 1.17 8.85 -9.85
C GLY A 120 0.75 10.28 -9.46
N GLU A 121 0.99 11.22 -10.36
CA GLU A 121 0.80 12.67 -10.11
C GLU A 121 -0.65 13.14 -10.20
N ASP A 122 -1.49 12.43 -10.95
CA ASP A 122 -2.91 12.76 -11.08
C ASP A 122 -3.71 12.14 -9.92
N PRO A 123 -4.28 12.95 -9.01
CA PRO A 123 -4.97 12.45 -7.82
C PRO A 123 -6.30 11.74 -8.13
N ALA A 124 -6.84 11.91 -9.33
CA ALA A 124 -8.08 11.25 -9.76
C ALA A 124 -7.86 9.76 -10.02
N VAL A 125 -6.67 9.37 -10.48
CA VAL A 125 -6.42 8.01 -11.00
C VAL A 125 -5.40 7.28 -10.14
N ASP A 126 -5.79 6.13 -9.62
CA ASP A 126 -4.93 5.27 -8.81
C ASP A 126 -4.11 4.30 -9.68
N ARG A 127 -2.94 4.71 -10.16
CA ARG A 127 -2.11 3.84 -11.03
C ARG A 127 -1.30 2.80 -10.25
N ALA A 128 -1.23 2.90 -8.92
CA ALA A 128 -0.53 1.96 -8.05
C ALA A 128 -1.39 0.74 -7.69
N GLY A 129 -2.71 0.90 -7.61
CA GLY A 129 -3.61 -0.17 -7.16
C GLY A 129 -5.06 -0.04 -7.64
N GLY A 130 -5.37 0.92 -8.51
CA GLY A 130 -6.70 1.06 -9.12
C GLY A 130 -6.70 0.97 -10.65
N VAL A 131 -5.57 0.63 -11.29
CA VAL A 131 -5.52 0.39 -12.75
C VAL A 131 -4.81 -0.92 -13.02
N VAL A 132 -5.41 -1.75 -13.86
CA VAL A 132 -4.85 -3.04 -14.30
C VAL A 132 -3.99 -2.84 -15.54
N LYS A 133 -2.79 -3.42 -15.56
CA LYS A 133 -1.93 -3.41 -16.75
C LYS A 133 -1.30 -4.78 -16.99
N GLN A 134 -1.15 -5.14 -18.26
CA GLN A 134 -0.52 -6.41 -18.63
C GLN A 134 0.90 -6.50 -18.06
N PRO A 135 1.24 -7.56 -17.31
CA PRO A 135 2.55 -7.69 -16.68
C PRO A 135 3.65 -8.10 -17.66
N GLY A 136 3.35 -8.92 -18.67
CA GLY A 136 4.38 -9.43 -19.59
C GLY A 136 5.48 -10.21 -18.84
N SER A 137 6.75 -9.94 -19.15
CA SER A 137 7.91 -10.69 -18.63
C SER A 137 8.08 -10.62 -17.10
N VAL A 138 7.56 -9.60 -16.41
CA VAL A 138 7.64 -9.53 -14.93
C VAL A 138 6.75 -10.56 -14.24
N PHE A 139 5.92 -11.31 -14.98
CA PHE A 139 5.19 -12.48 -14.49
C PHE A 139 6.05 -13.75 -14.40
N PHE A 140 7.24 -13.76 -15.01
CA PHE A 140 8.13 -14.93 -15.08
C PHE A 140 8.37 -15.65 -13.74
N PRO A 141 8.60 -14.98 -12.59
CA PRO A 141 8.86 -15.67 -11.32
C PRO A 141 7.73 -16.64 -10.93
N PHE A 142 6.48 -16.29 -11.19
CA PHE A 142 5.33 -17.14 -10.89
C PHE A 142 5.29 -18.37 -11.80
N SER A 143 5.58 -18.19 -13.09
CA SER A 143 5.71 -19.28 -14.05
C SER A 143 6.86 -20.22 -13.70
N ALA A 144 8.01 -19.67 -13.31
CA ALA A 144 9.19 -20.43 -12.89
C ALA A 144 8.92 -21.25 -11.63
N ALA A 145 8.29 -20.66 -10.61
CA ALA A 145 7.89 -21.39 -9.41
C ALA A 145 6.86 -22.49 -9.71
N ALA A 146 5.93 -22.27 -10.63
CA ALA A 146 5.01 -23.32 -11.09
C ALA A 146 5.74 -24.46 -11.80
N ALA A 147 6.71 -24.16 -12.66
CA ALA A 147 7.53 -25.17 -13.32
C ALA A 147 8.34 -26.02 -12.32
N LEU A 148 8.94 -25.38 -11.31
CA LEU A 148 9.69 -26.09 -10.26
C LEU A 148 8.80 -27.00 -9.41
N GLN A 149 7.56 -26.58 -9.11
CA GLN A 149 6.57 -27.45 -8.45
C GLN A 149 6.27 -28.72 -9.26
N GLU A 150 6.42 -28.65 -10.59
CA GLU A 150 6.18 -29.76 -11.52
C GLU A 150 7.45 -30.57 -11.82
N GLY A 151 8.61 -30.16 -11.32
CA GLY A 151 9.90 -30.77 -11.66
C GLY A 151 10.31 -30.53 -13.11
N LYS A 152 9.84 -29.43 -13.72
CA LYS A 152 10.14 -29.04 -15.11
C LYS A 152 11.19 -27.93 -15.17
N ALA A 153 11.71 -27.69 -16.37
CA ALA A 153 12.52 -26.49 -16.65
C ALA A 153 11.68 -25.21 -16.47
N LEU A 154 12.31 -24.11 -16.07
CA LEU A 154 11.64 -22.88 -15.58
C LEU A 154 10.69 -22.22 -16.59
N ASP A 155 10.91 -22.43 -17.88
CA ASP A 155 10.14 -21.91 -19.00
C ASP A 155 9.04 -22.88 -19.49
N GLN A 156 8.90 -24.06 -18.86
CA GLN A 156 7.99 -25.14 -19.27
C GLN A 156 6.84 -25.40 -18.28
N GLY A 157 6.59 -24.48 -17.35
CA GLY A 157 5.50 -24.57 -16.38
C GLY A 157 4.11 -24.44 -17.01
N ASP A 158 3.12 -25.14 -16.45
CA ASP A 158 1.71 -24.97 -16.82
C ASP A 158 1.20 -23.54 -16.50
N PRO A 159 0.68 -22.78 -17.49
CA PRO A 159 0.13 -21.44 -17.28
C PRO A 159 -0.96 -21.37 -16.20
N GLU A 160 -1.84 -22.37 -16.10
CA GLU A 160 -2.88 -22.39 -15.06
C GLU A 160 -2.27 -22.54 -13.67
N ARG A 161 -1.20 -23.32 -13.57
CA ARG A 161 -0.46 -23.47 -12.32
C ARG A 161 0.29 -22.19 -11.95
N ALA A 162 0.84 -21.47 -12.94
CA ALA A 162 1.46 -20.16 -12.74
C ALA A 162 0.46 -19.15 -12.15
N VAL A 163 -0.78 -19.14 -12.64
CA VAL A 163 -1.87 -18.35 -12.06
C VAL A 163 -2.13 -18.73 -10.60
N ARG A 164 -2.25 -20.02 -10.30
CA ARG A 164 -2.44 -20.49 -8.91
C ARG A 164 -1.27 -20.14 -7.99
N VAL A 165 -0.04 -20.12 -8.52
CA VAL A 165 1.15 -19.68 -7.79
C VAL A 165 1.08 -18.18 -7.50
N ALA A 166 0.74 -17.37 -8.50
CA ALA A 166 0.56 -15.93 -8.31
C ALA A 166 -0.52 -15.63 -7.24
N GLN A 167 -1.63 -16.37 -7.26
CA GLN A 167 -2.68 -16.28 -6.23
C GLN A 167 -2.16 -16.53 -4.82
N ARG A 168 -1.44 -17.64 -4.62
CA ARG A 168 -0.87 -17.98 -3.32
C ARG A 168 0.25 -17.02 -2.87
N ALA A 169 0.87 -16.33 -3.81
CA ALA A 169 1.88 -15.31 -3.54
C ALA A 169 1.28 -13.92 -3.26
N GLY A 170 -0.04 -13.75 -3.27
CA GLY A 170 -0.71 -12.51 -2.91
C GLY A 170 -1.29 -11.71 -4.07
N VAL A 171 -1.31 -12.25 -5.28
CA VAL A 171 -1.99 -11.61 -6.41
C VAL A 171 -3.46 -12.02 -6.42
N PRO A 172 -4.41 -11.11 -6.21
CA PRO A 172 -5.81 -11.50 -6.13
C PRO A 172 -6.33 -11.92 -7.51
N GLU A 173 -7.30 -12.85 -7.53
CA GLU A 173 -7.97 -13.25 -8.78
C GLU A 173 -8.78 -12.10 -9.39
N TYR A 174 -9.39 -11.30 -8.53
CA TYR A 174 -10.21 -10.14 -8.88
C TYR A 174 -9.79 -8.93 -8.06
N ALA A 175 -9.86 -7.75 -8.66
CA ALA A 175 -9.76 -6.49 -7.96
C ALA A 175 -10.93 -5.57 -8.30
N ASP A 176 -11.28 -4.72 -7.36
CA ASP A 176 -12.11 -3.56 -7.62
C ASP A 176 -11.26 -2.48 -8.31
N VAL A 177 -11.65 -2.13 -9.52
CA VAL A 177 -11.04 -1.08 -10.34
C VAL A 177 -12.13 -0.10 -10.70
N GLU A 178 -12.11 1.05 -10.02
CA GLU A 178 -13.08 2.13 -10.18
C GLU A 178 -14.55 1.67 -10.02
N GLY A 179 -14.82 0.80 -9.04
CA GLY A 179 -16.15 0.26 -8.77
C GLY A 179 -16.50 -0.96 -9.62
N THR A 180 -15.60 -1.40 -10.51
CA THR A 180 -15.81 -2.55 -11.38
C THR A 180 -14.96 -3.73 -10.93
N ARG A 181 -15.61 -4.87 -10.65
CA ARG A 181 -14.94 -6.14 -10.36
C ARG A 181 -14.25 -6.65 -11.62
N THR A 182 -12.92 -6.53 -11.65
CA THR A 182 -12.09 -6.85 -12.81
C THR A 182 -11.28 -8.11 -12.54
N LYS A 183 -11.30 -9.08 -13.48
CA LYS A 183 -10.44 -10.27 -13.42
C LYS A 183 -9.00 -9.84 -13.69
N LEU A 184 -8.09 -10.21 -12.81
CA LEU A 184 -6.67 -9.89 -12.94
C LEU A 184 -5.91 -11.01 -13.62
N LEU A 185 -5.99 -12.22 -13.09
CA LEU A 185 -5.10 -13.30 -13.48
C LEU A 185 -5.64 -14.10 -14.67
N ASP A 186 -4.90 -14.02 -15.78
CA ASP A 186 -5.07 -14.85 -16.98
C ASP A 186 -3.69 -15.20 -17.60
N GLY A 187 -2.72 -15.51 -16.73
CA GLY A 187 -1.32 -15.68 -17.12
C GLY A 187 -0.63 -14.36 -17.48
N PRO A 188 0.42 -14.37 -18.33
CA PRO A 188 1.19 -13.17 -18.70
C PRO A 188 0.38 -12.14 -19.52
N ASP A 189 -0.72 -12.58 -20.14
CA ASP A 189 -1.66 -11.74 -20.90
C ASP A 189 -2.81 -11.21 -20.05
N GLY A 190 -2.90 -11.67 -18.80
CA GLY A 190 -3.77 -11.07 -17.79
C GLY A 190 -3.31 -9.67 -17.43
N GLY A 191 -3.80 -9.17 -16.30
CA GLY A 191 -3.54 -7.83 -15.85
C GLY A 191 -3.23 -7.76 -14.36
N LEU A 192 -2.18 -7.02 -14.01
CA LEU A 192 -1.73 -6.80 -12.64
C LEU A 192 -1.67 -5.32 -12.28
N ARG A 193 -1.67 -5.05 -10.98
CA ARG A 193 -1.42 -3.71 -10.42
C ARG A 193 -0.05 -3.69 -9.73
N PRO A 194 0.62 -2.53 -9.65
CA PRO A 194 1.88 -2.42 -8.89
C PRO A 194 1.78 -2.97 -7.46
N LEU A 195 0.66 -2.75 -6.77
CA LEU A 195 0.41 -3.33 -5.45
C LEU A 195 0.48 -4.87 -5.44
N ASP A 196 -0.16 -5.52 -6.41
CA ASP A 196 -0.20 -6.98 -6.48
C ASP A 196 1.18 -7.56 -6.81
N LEU A 197 1.91 -6.89 -7.71
CA LEU A 197 3.24 -7.32 -8.11
C LEU A 197 4.26 -7.16 -6.98
N ALA A 198 4.21 -6.04 -6.24
CA ALA A 198 5.05 -5.84 -5.06
C ALA A 198 4.74 -6.87 -3.95
N SER A 199 3.46 -7.17 -3.72
CA SER A 199 3.04 -8.24 -2.80
C SER A 199 3.55 -9.62 -3.22
N GLY A 200 3.42 -9.94 -4.52
CA GLY A 200 3.93 -11.19 -5.10
C GLY A 200 5.44 -11.35 -4.97
N TYR A 201 6.20 -10.31 -5.30
CA TYR A 201 7.67 -10.31 -5.18
C TYR A 201 8.13 -10.31 -3.72
N ALA A 202 7.36 -9.72 -2.80
CA ALA A 202 7.61 -9.80 -1.37
C ALA A 202 7.58 -11.26 -0.88
N THR A 203 6.69 -12.10 -1.40
CA THR A 203 6.67 -13.54 -1.09
C THR A 203 7.95 -14.25 -1.51
N PHE A 204 8.54 -13.91 -2.67
CA PHE A 204 9.82 -14.46 -3.09
C PHE A 204 10.98 -13.99 -2.20
N ALA A 205 10.99 -12.71 -1.82
CA ALA A 205 11.98 -12.16 -0.90
C ALA A 205 11.87 -12.74 0.53
N ALA A 206 10.67 -13.11 0.95
CA ALA A 206 10.37 -13.78 2.21
C ALA A 206 10.48 -15.31 2.12
N GLU A 207 11.33 -15.82 1.22
CA GLU A 207 11.63 -17.24 1.09
C GLU A 207 10.39 -18.13 0.89
N GLY A 208 9.40 -17.63 0.14
CA GLY A 208 8.17 -18.37 -0.16
C GLY A 208 7.07 -18.26 0.90
N VAL A 209 7.26 -17.42 1.92
CA VAL A 209 6.23 -17.09 2.91
C VAL A 209 5.50 -15.82 2.47
N HIS A 210 4.21 -15.97 2.16
CA HIS A 210 3.34 -14.86 1.84
C HIS A 210 2.77 -14.22 3.11
N ARG A 211 2.63 -12.89 3.08
CA ARG A 211 1.85 -12.09 4.02
C ARG A 211 1.03 -11.10 3.22
N ASP A 212 -0.24 -10.97 3.56
CA ASP A 212 -1.12 -10.03 2.90
C ASP A 212 -0.56 -8.60 3.01
N ALA A 213 -0.43 -7.93 1.87
CA ALA A 213 -0.11 -6.51 1.85
C ALA A 213 -1.18 -5.75 2.63
N HIS A 214 -0.76 -4.87 3.55
CA HIS A 214 -1.66 -4.11 4.40
C HIS A 214 -1.13 -2.69 4.66
N PHE A 215 -2.06 -1.77 4.84
CA PHE A 215 -1.83 -0.34 5.03
C PHE A 215 -2.01 0.11 6.47
N VAL A 216 -2.76 -0.63 7.30
CA VAL A 216 -3.10 -0.20 8.67
C VAL A 216 -2.42 -1.08 9.71
N THR A 217 -1.67 -0.48 10.62
CA THR A 217 -1.11 -1.22 11.77
C THR A 217 -2.16 -1.37 12.88
N HIS A 218 -2.80 -0.27 13.28
CA HIS A 218 -3.85 -0.25 14.30
C HIS A 218 -4.69 1.02 14.21
N VAL A 219 -5.86 0.97 14.84
CA VAL A 219 -6.80 2.08 15.00
C VAL A 219 -7.14 2.24 16.47
N THR A 220 -7.16 3.47 16.96
CA THR A 220 -7.63 3.82 18.30
C THR A 220 -8.72 4.87 18.24
N ASP A 221 -9.61 4.88 19.23
CA ASP A 221 -10.51 6.02 19.46
C ASP A 221 -9.78 7.17 20.16
N VAL A 222 -10.47 8.30 20.34
CA VAL A 222 -9.94 9.48 21.05
C VAL A 222 -9.62 9.25 22.53
N HIS A 223 -10.08 8.14 23.11
CA HIS A 223 -9.84 7.74 24.49
C HIS A 223 -8.72 6.71 24.63
N GLY A 224 -8.12 6.29 23.50
CA GLY A 224 -7.03 5.32 23.43
C GLY A 224 -7.49 3.86 23.40
N ALA A 225 -8.79 3.57 23.25
CA ALA A 225 -9.26 2.21 23.10
C ALA A 225 -8.95 1.70 21.69
N THR A 226 -8.34 0.51 21.59
CA THR A 226 -8.01 -0.11 20.30
C THR A 226 -9.29 -0.60 19.61
N LEU A 227 -9.57 -0.06 18.42
CA LEU A 227 -10.70 -0.44 17.58
C LEU A 227 -10.31 -1.53 16.56
N TYR A 228 -9.05 -1.53 16.12
CA TYR A 228 -8.50 -2.50 15.17
C TYR A 228 -6.99 -2.65 15.35
N GLN A 229 -6.48 -3.84 15.07
CA GLN A 229 -5.06 -4.13 14.99
C GLN A 229 -4.82 -5.18 13.90
N ALA A 230 -3.85 -4.93 13.02
CA ALA A 230 -3.45 -5.89 12.02
C ALA A 230 -2.81 -7.13 12.67
N LEU A 231 -3.13 -8.30 12.12
CA LEU A 231 -2.60 -9.58 12.58
C LEU A 231 -1.55 -10.07 11.57
N ASP A 232 -0.46 -10.66 12.09
CA ASP A 232 0.50 -11.37 11.23
C ASP A 232 -0.06 -12.75 10.88
N THR A 233 -0.32 -12.97 9.59
CA THR A 233 -0.91 -14.21 9.07
C THR A 233 -0.02 -14.80 7.96
N PRO A 234 1.14 -15.37 8.29
CA PRO A 234 2.05 -15.94 7.31
C PRO A 234 1.47 -17.20 6.67
N GLN A 235 1.64 -17.35 5.36
CA GLN A 235 1.16 -18.49 4.58
C GLN A 235 2.28 -19.04 3.68
N SER A 236 2.47 -20.35 3.64
CA SER A 236 3.41 -20.93 2.67
C SER A 236 2.79 -20.90 1.27
N ALA A 237 3.43 -20.19 0.33
CA ALA A 237 2.85 -19.90 -0.98
C ALA A 237 3.23 -20.93 -2.05
N PHE A 238 4.47 -21.43 -2.03
CA PHE A 238 5.02 -22.22 -3.11
C PHE A 238 4.99 -23.73 -2.89
N ASP A 239 4.80 -24.19 -1.67
CA ASP A 239 4.53 -25.59 -1.37
C ASP A 239 3.79 -25.69 -0.04
N ARG A 240 3.19 -26.84 0.27
CA ARG A 240 2.63 -27.10 1.60
C ARG A 240 3.74 -27.37 2.60
N ASP A 241 4.85 -27.95 2.15
CA ASP A 241 6.06 -28.08 2.94
C ASP A 241 6.87 -26.77 2.88
N PRO A 242 7.02 -26.04 3.99
CA PRO A 242 7.76 -24.78 4.01
C PRO A 242 9.22 -24.91 3.56
N VAL A 243 9.85 -26.07 3.78
CA VAL A 243 11.25 -26.30 3.36
C VAL A 243 11.34 -26.31 1.84
N ARG A 244 10.46 -27.10 1.20
CA ARG A 244 10.36 -27.14 -0.26
C ARG A 244 9.91 -25.80 -0.85
N GLY A 245 8.98 -25.10 -0.19
CA GLY A 245 8.56 -23.77 -0.60
C GLY A 245 9.71 -22.77 -0.63
N LYS A 246 10.58 -22.81 0.40
CA LYS A 246 11.80 -22.02 0.48
C LYS A 246 12.81 -22.39 -0.60
N GLU A 247 13.02 -23.68 -0.88
CA GLU A 247 13.89 -24.12 -1.98
C GLU A 247 13.43 -23.57 -3.33
N ILE A 248 12.12 -23.62 -3.62
CA ILE A 248 11.54 -23.07 -4.84
C ILE A 248 11.79 -21.55 -4.92
N ALA A 249 11.49 -20.81 -3.84
CA ALA A 249 11.72 -19.36 -3.81
C ALA A 249 13.19 -19.01 -4.08
N ASN A 250 14.11 -19.74 -3.44
CA ASN A 250 15.54 -19.50 -3.56
C ASN A 250 16.08 -19.79 -4.97
N GLN A 251 15.63 -20.88 -5.61
CA GLN A 251 16.00 -21.20 -6.99
C GLN A 251 15.50 -20.14 -7.98
N VAL A 252 14.26 -19.65 -7.80
CA VAL A 252 13.74 -18.55 -8.62
C VAL A 252 14.56 -17.28 -8.40
N ASN A 253 14.84 -16.91 -7.14
CA ASN A 253 15.63 -15.71 -6.81
C ASN A 253 17.05 -15.78 -7.37
N GLU A 254 17.67 -16.96 -7.40
CA GLU A 254 19.00 -17.15 -8.01
C GLU A 254 18.99 -16.82 -9.50
N VAL A 255 17.96 -17.25 -10.23
CA VAL A 255 17.81 -16.92 -11.65
C VAL A 255 17.57 -15.43 -11.84
N LEU A 256 16.70 -14.83 -11.02
CA LEU A 256 16.38 -13.40 -11.13
C LEU A 256 17.59 -12.50 -10.83
N ARG A 257 18.45 -12.84 -9.86
CA ARG A 257 19.68 -12.07 -9.60
C ARG A 257 20.65 -12.05 -10.76
N ASN A 258 20.63 -13.10 -11.59
CA ASN A 258 21.47 -13.22 -12.78
C ASN A 258 20.84 -12.58 -14.02
N ASP A 259 19.66 -11.98 -13.91
CA ASP A 259 19.03 -11.23 -14.98
C ASP A 259 19.90 -10.02 -15.35
N PRO A 260 20.28 -9.83 -16.64
CA PRO A 260 21.08 -8.69 -17.06
C PRO A 260 20.49 -7.32 -16.67
N ALA A 261 19.16 -7.25 -16.49
CA ALA A 261 18.49 -6.04 -16.05
C ALA A 261 18.81 -5.67 -14.58
N CYS A 262 19.22 -6.60 -13.72
CA CYS A 262 19.50 -6.32 -12.30
C CYS A 262 20.85 -5.64 -12.06
N GLY A 263 21.75 -5.66 -13.05
CA GLY A 263 23.11 -5.14 -12.88
C GLY A 263 23.94 -5.99 -11.90
N ASN A 264 24.77 -5.35 -11.07
CA ASN A 264 25.76 -6.03 -10.22
C ASN A 264 25.33 -6.23 -8.77
N ASP A 265 24.05 -6.03 -8.43
CA ASP A 265 23.56 -6.20 -7.06
C ASP A 265 23.17 -7.65 -6.77
N LEU A 266 24.04 -8.36 -6.05
CA LEU A 266 23.88 -9.78 -5.72
C LEU A 266 22.70 -10.07 -4.79
N TRP A 267 22.13 -9.07 -4.11
CA TRP A 267 21.03 -9.28 -3.17
C TRP A 267 19.66 -9.00 -3.77
N THR A 268 19.63 -8.33 -4.92
CA THR A 268 18.40 -7.89 -5.58
C THR A 268 17.95 -8.94 -6.60
N ALA A 269 16.83 -9.61 -6.32
CA ALA A 269 16.12 -10.40 -7.32
C ALA A 269 15.21 -9.46 -8.11
N CYS A 270 15.41 -9.33 -9.42
CA CYS A 270 14.60 -8.42 -10.24
C CYS A 270 14.16 -9.02 -11.57
N ARG A 271 13.17 -8.38 -12.18
CA ARG A 271 12.77 -8.60 -13.57
C ARG A 271 12.30 -7.28 -14.17
N ALA A 272 12.65 -7.05 -15.43
CA ALA A 272 12.20 -5.91 -16.21
C ALA A 272 11.27 -6.35 -17.35
N SER A 273 10.50 -5.40 -17.88
CA SER A 273 9.77 -5.59 -19.14
C SER A 273 10.71 -5.84 -20.32
N GLU A 274 10.28 -6.72 -21.22
CA GLU A 274 10.93 -6.98 -22.51
C GLU A 274 9.85 -7.10 -23.60
N PRO A 275 10.12 -6.69 -24.86
CA PRO A 275 11.37 -6.11 -25.38
C PRO A 275 11.60 -4.65 -24.90
N ALA A 276 12.63 -3.98 -25.41
CA ALA A 276 13.02 -2.62 -24.98
C ALA A 276 11.92 -1.55 -25.12
N GLN A 277 10.90 -1.79 -25.95
CA GLN A 277 9.77 -0.90 -26.15
C GLN A 277 8.48 -1.69 -25.93
N VAL A 278 7.67 -1.27 -24.96
CA VAL A 278 6.43 -1.94 -24.56
C VAL A 278 5.34 -0.92 -24.26
N ARG A 279 4.08 -1.33 -24.31
CA ARG A 279 2.95 -0.45 -23.91
C ARG A 279 2.93 -0.20 -22.39
N HIS A 280 3.31 -1.22 -21.62
CA HIS A 280 3.33 -1.23 -20.16
C HIS A 280 4.72 -1.67 -19.71
N ALA A 281 5.56 -0.70 -19.40
CA ALA A 281 6.89 -0.96 -18.85
C ALA A 281 6.80 -1.21 -17.35
N TRP A 282 7.46 -2.27 -16.92
CA TRP A 282 7.55 -2.69 -15.54
C TRP A 282 8.99 -2.91 -15.13
N PHE A 283 9.26 -2.61 -13.87
CA PHE A 283 10.43 -3.13 -13.17
C PHE A 283 9.98 -3.55 -11.78
N ALA A 284 10.19 -4.81 -11.45
CA ALA A 284 9.90 -5.36 -10.14
C ALA A 284 11.20 -5.94 -9.57
N ALA A 285 11.52 -5.54 -8.35
CA ALA A 285 12.74 -5.94 -7.69
C ALA A 285 12.50 -6.11 -6.21
N ALA A 286 13.18 -7.09 -5.61
CA ALA A 286 13.07 -7.35 -4.19
C ALA A 286 14.44 -7.63 -3.56
N THR A 287 14.64 -7.03 -2.40
CA THR A 287 15.68 -7.39 -1.42
C THR A 287 15.01 -8.07 -0.23
N PRO A 288 15.76 -8.67 0.71
CA PRO A 288 15.16 -9.24 1.92
C PRO A 288 14.35 -8.24 2.77
N GLN A 289 14.61 -6.93 2.63
CA GLN A 289 13.96 -5.88 3.42
C GLN A 289 12.87 -5.12 2.67
N LEU A 290 12.86 -5.18 1.33
CA LEU A 290 11.93 -4.37 0.54
C LEU A 290 11.66 -5.00 -0.82
N SER A 291 10.38 -5.18 -1.16
CA SER A 291 9.92 -5.49 -2.51
C SER A 291 9.27 -4.26 -3.13
N VAL A 292 9.67 -3.91 -4.36
CA VAL A 292 9.21 -2.70 -5.04
C VAL A 292 8.79 -3.04 -6.46
N ALA A 293 7.61 -2.59 -6.85
CA ALA A 293 7.12 -2.67 -8.22
C ALA A 293 6.89 -1.25 -8.76
N VAL A 294 7.44 -1.00 -9.94
CA VAL A 294 7.27 0.26 -10.68
C VAL A 294 6.62 -0.04 -12.01
N PHE A 295 5.60 0.75 -12.34
CA PHE A 295 4.96 0.78 -13.65
C PHE A 295 5.16 2.13 -14.32
N ILE A 296 5.40 2.11 -15.63
CA ILE A 296 5.26 3.26 -16.52
C ILE A 296 4.50 2.80 -17.77
N GLY A 297 3.51 3.57 -18.18
CA GLY A 297 2.77 3.37 -19.42
C GLY A 297 2.87 4.60 -20.31
N GLY A 298 2.71 4.37 -21.61
CA GLY A 298 2.67 5.45 -22.59
C GLY A 298 1.50 6.40 -22.38
N ASP A 299 1.39 7.38 -23.27
CA ASP A 299 0.28 8.33 -23.29
C ASP A 299 -1.11 7.66 -23.45
N GLU A 300 -2.16 8.47 -23.41
CA GLU A 300 -3.55 8.05 -23.63
C GLU A 300 -3.73 7.30 -24.97
N ALA A 301 -2.91 7.62 -25.98
CA ALA A 301 -2.92 6.96 -27.29
C ALA A 301 -2.27 5.57 -27.28
N GLY A 302 -1.67 5.15 -26.16
CA GLY A 302 -1.08 3.83 -25.99
C GLY A 302 0.31 3.71 -26.62
N GLY A 303 1.06 4.82 -26.71
CA GLY A 303 2.43 4.82 -27.22
C GLY A 303 3.35 3.84 -26.49
N ALA A 304 4.36 3.34 -27.21
CA ALA A 304 5.41 2.54 -26.60
C ALA A 304 6.23 3.39 -25.64
N VAL A 305 6.67 2.76 -24.54
CA VAL A 305 7.58 3.33 -23.55
C VAL A 305 8.83 2.49 -23.45
N ASP A 306 9.94 3.15 -23.14
CA ASP A 306 11.22 2.50 -22.85
C ASP A 306 11.08 1.63 -21.58
N ALA A 307 11.35 0.33 -21.74
CA ALA A 307 11.28 -0.66 -20.67
C ALA A 307 12.30 -0.44 -19.55
N GLY A 308 13.33 0.38 -19.77
CA GLY A 308 14.34 0.76 -18.78
C GLY A 308 13.91 1.89 -17.83
N LEU A 309 12.90 2.70 -18.18
CA LEU A 309 12.48 3.83 -17.34
C LEU A 309 11.99 3.42 -15.94
N PRO A 310 11.21 2.33 -15.76
CA PRO A 310 10.79 1.91 -14.42
C PRO A 310 11.97 1.53 -13.52
N LYS A 311 13.05 0.97 -14.08
CA LYS A 311 14.29 0.70 -13.33
C LYS A 311 14.93 2.01 -12.86
N ALA A 312 15.00 3.04 -13.70
CA ALA A 312 15.56 4.33 -13.31
C ALA A 312 14.77 5.01 -12.17
N VAL A 313 13.43 4.89 -12.18
CA VAL A 313 12.57 5.32 -11.07
C VAL A 313 12.90 4.51 -9.81
N TRP A 314 13.00 3.19 -9.91
CA TRP A 314 13.34 2.32 -8.77
C TRP A 314 14.69 2.66 -8.14
N GLU A 315 15.73 2.85 -8.94
CA GLU A 315 17.07 3.22 -8.46
C GLU A 315 17.05 4.59 -7.78
N THR A 316 16.33 5.55 -8.35
CA THR A 316 16.15 6.88 -7.77
C THR A 316 15.40 6.79 -6.43
N PHE A 317 14.35 5.97 -6.34
CA PHE A 317 13.63 5.73 -5.10
C PHE A 317 14.54 5.18 -4.01
N LEU A 318 15.35 4.15 -4.30
CA LEU A 318 16.30 3.61 -3.33
C LEU A 318 17.36 4.64 -2.88
N GLN A 319 17.80 5.53 -3.77
CA GLN A 319 18.69 6.63 -3.40
C GLN A 319 18.04 7.58 -2.39
N LYS A 320 16.73 7.87 -2.52
CA LYS A 320 15.99 8.71 -1.56
C LYS A 320 15.86 8.06 -0.17
N LEU A 321 15.94 6.72 -0.07
CA LEU A 321 15.84 6.01 1.20
C LEU A 321 17.15 6.04 2.01
N ARG A 322 18.29 6.25 1.35
CA ARG A 322 19.60 6.29 2.02
C ARG A 322 19.63 7.38 3.11
N PRO A 323 20.28 7.12 4.26
CA PRO A 323 20.37 8.07 5.36
C PRO A 323 21.08 9.37 4.96
#